data_AF-A0A4U8UFR6-F1
#
_entry.id   AF-A0A4U8UFR6-F1
#
_cell.length_a   1.000
_cell.length_b   1.000
_cell.length_c   1.000
_cell.angle_alpha   90.00
_cell.angle_beta   90.00
_cell.angle_gamma   90.00
#
_symmetry.space_group_name_H-M   'P 1'
#
loop_
_entity.id
_entity.type
_entity.pdbx_description
1 polymer ?
#
loop_
_entity_poly.entity_id
_entity_poly.type
_entity_poly.pdbx_seq_one_letter_code
_entity_poly.pdbx_strand_id
1 'polypeptide(L)'
;MDISERSNAVLFLGSGGLALFFQIMHYLGISEAQVYALLFVFFFSGFAGFIKTISFRENLRAFVCFDITSKALSLFVPFVVAFGAKSIPTLYIFVDYCFSFLILGEILSVLICIQRLKTRNKDIKEVDIYNLMVKKFQDFLAKHLKIKEVEEQGEKDKKSNIKGE
;
A
#
# COMPACT_ATOMS: atom_id res chain seq x y z
N MET A 1 -4.01 -4.57 -39.88
CA MET A 1 -3.41 -5.15 -38.67
C MET A 1 -4.54 -5.73 -37.86
N ASP A 2 -4.64 -7.05 -37.92
CA ASP A 2 -5.75 -7.83 -37.37
C ASP A 2 -5.75 -7.78 -35.83
N ILE A 3 -6.89 -8.01 -35.18
CA ILE A 3 -6.98 -8.00 -33.70
C ILE A 3 -6.05 -9.06 -33.09
N SER A 4 -5.91 -10.20 -33.78
CA SER A 4 -4.98 -11.28 -33.43
C SER A 4 -3.52 -10.81 -33.46
N GLU A 5 -3.12 -10.10 -34.53
CA GLU A 5 -1.75 -9.58 -34.66
C GLU A 5 -1.43 -8.52 -33.59
N ARG A 6 -2.39 -7.65 -33.26
CA ARG A 6 -2.24 -6.65 -32.20
C ARG A 6 -2.11 -7.30 -30.82
N SER A 7 -2.91 -8.32 -30.53
CA SER A 7 -2.86 -9.07 -29.28
C SER A 7 -1.51 -9.79 -29.13
N ASN A 8 -1.06 -10.48 -30.18
CA ASN A 8 0.24 -11.14 -30.19
C ASN A 8 1.40 -10.16 -30.04
N ALA A 9 1.34 -9.00 -30.70
CA ALA A 9 2.35 -7.96 -30.54
C ALA A 9 2.42 -7.43 -29.10
N VAL A 10 1.26 -7.20 -28.46
CA VAL A 10 1.19 -6.77 -27.05
C VAL A 10 1.72 -7.84 -26.10
N LEU A 11 1.37 -9.11 -26.33
CA LEU A 11 1.89 -10.22 -25.51
C LEU A 11 3.40 -10.40 -25.69
N PHE A 12 3.91 -10.26 -26.91
CA PHE A 12 5.33 -10.35 -27.20
C PHE A 12 6.12 -9.18 -26.59
N LEU A 13 5.65 -7.94 -26.76
CA LEU A 13 6.26 -6.75 -26.15
C LEU A 13 6.18 -6.80 -24.63
N GLY A 14 5.03 -7.21 -24.08
CA GLY A 14 4.83 -7.34 -22.64
C GLY A 14 5.75 -8.40 -22.03
N SER A 15 5.85 -9.58 -22.63
CA SER A 15 6.73 -10.65 -22.17
C SER A 15 8.21 -10.29 -22.30
N GLY A 16 8.62 -9.67 -23.41
CA GLY A 16 9.99 -9.16 -23.58
C GLY A 16 10.35 -8.08 -22.56
N GLY A 17 9.44 -7.14 -22.29
CA GLY A 17 9.62 -6.12 -21.26
C GLY A 17 9.74 -6.72 -19.86
N LEU A 18 8.90 -7.70 -19.52
CA LEU A 18 8.96 -8.39 -18.24
C LEU A 18 10.27 -9.17 -18.08
N ALA A 19 10.72 -9.84 -19.14
CA ALA A 19 11.98 -10.59 -19.14
C ALA A 19 13.18 -9.67 -18.90
N LEU A 20 13.24 -8.52 -19.59
CA LEU A 20 14.28 -7.51 -19.36
C LEU A 20 14.24 -6.98 -17.93
N PHE A 21 13.05 -6.71 -17.39
CA PHE A 21 12.88 -6.27 -16.01
C PHE A 21 13.47 -7.28 -15.01
N PHE A 22 13.07 -8.55 -15.08
CA PHE A 22 13.60 -9.58 -14.18
C PHE A 22 15.11 -9.79 -14.35
N GLN A 23 15.62 -9.65 -15.58
CA GLN A 23 17.05 -9.76 -15.84
C GLN A 23 17.84 -8.61 -15.22
N ILE A 24 17.31 -7.38 -15.25
CA ILE A 24 17.90 -6.22 -14.56
C ILE A 24 17.86 -6.43 -13.04
N MET A 25 16.76 -6.94 -12.49
CA MET A 25 16.62 -7.22 -11.06
C MET A 25 17.64 -8.24 -10.58
N HIS A 26 17.80 -9.34 -11.32
CA HIS A 26 18.80 -10.36 -11.03
C HIS A 26 20.22 -9.80 -11.16
N TYR A 27 20.50 -8.95 -12.16
CA TYR A 27 21.79 -8.29 -12.32
C TYR A 27 22.13 -7.33 -11.17
N LEU A 28 21.11 -6.71 -10.57
CA LEU A 28 21.21 -5.85 -9.40
C LEU A 28 21.24 -6.62 -8.09
N GLY A 29 21.13 -7.96 -8.07
CA GLY A 29 21.20 -8.77 -6.86
C GLY A 29 20.01 -8.59 -5.91
N ILE A 30 18.86 -8.15 -6.42
CA ILE A 30 17.66 -7.94 -5.61
C ILE A 30 16.93 -9.26 -5.41
N SER A 31 16.41 -9.50 -4.20
CA SER A 31 15.65 -10.71 -3.89
C SER A 31 14.37 -10.80 -4.70
N GLU A 32 14.24 -11.85 -5.51
CA GLU A 32 13.05 -12.10 -6.34
C GLU A 32 11.75 -12.14 -5.53
N ALA A 33 11.80 -12.68 -4.30
CA ALA A 33 10.64 -12.76 -3.42
C ALA A 33 10.04 -11.39 -3.08
N GLN A 34 10.88 -10.38 -2.85
CA GLN A 34 10.42 -9.01 -2.58
C GLN A 34 9.78 -8.39 -3.82
N VAL A 35 10.33 -8.66 -5.00
CA VAL A 35 9.80 -8.17 -6.29
C VAL A 35 8.43 -8.76 -6.56
N TYR A 36 8.26 -10.07 -6.38
CA TYR A 36 6.97 -10.74 -6.52
C TYR A 36 5.94 -10.23 -5.50
N ALA A 37 6.34 -10.06 -4.24
CA ALA A 37 5.47 -9.51 -3.21
C ALA A 37 5.00 -8.09 -3.57
N LEU A 38 5.92 -7.23 -4.01
CA LEU A 38 5.60 -5.87 -4.43
C LEU A 38 4.68 -5.86 -5.65
N LEU A 39 4.96 -6.65 -6.69
CA LEU A 39 4.11 -6.76 -7.88
C LEU A 39 2.69 -7.22 -7.52
N PHE A 40 2.56 -8.20 -6.63
CA PHE A 40 1.28 -8.71 -6.18
C PHE A 40 0.46 -7.63 -5.45
N VAL A 41 1.05 -6.96 -4.47
CA VAL A 41 0.37 -5.90 -3.70
C VAL A 41 0.05 -4.70 -4.61
N PHE A 42 0.96 -4.34 -5.51
CA PHE A 42 0.77 -3.26 -6.48
C PHE A 42 -0.42 -3.53 -7.41
N PHE A 43 -0.54 -4.75 -7.93
CA PHE A 43 -1.68 -5.14 -8.75
C PHE A 43 -2.99 -5.02 -7.98
N PHE A 44 -3.02 -5.52 -6.74
CA PHE A 44 -4.21 -5.45 -5.90
C PHE A 44 -4.57 -4.00 -5.53
N SER A 45 -3.56 -3.15 -5.24
CA SER A 45 -3.77 -1.72 -5.00
C SER A 45 -4.29 -1.00 -6.24
N GLY A 46 -3.73 -1.27 -7.41
CA GLY A 46 -4.20 -0.72 -8.67
C GLY A 46 -5.67 -1.10 -8.93
N PHE A 47 -6.02 -2.36 -8.68
CA PHE A 47 -7.39 -2.84 -8.81
C PHE A 47 -8.34 -2.17 -7.80
N ALA A 48 -7.94 -2.03 -6.54
CA ALA A 48 -8.74 -1.32 -5.53
C ALA A 48 -8.95 0.16 -5.89
N GLY A 49 -7.90 0.84 -6.39
CA GLY A 49 -7.97 2.21 -6.89
C GLY A 49 -8.87 2.34 -8.12
N PHE A 50 -8.84 1.35 -9.02
CA PHE A 50 -9.72 1.30 -10.18
C PHE A 50 -11.20 1.16 -9.79
N ILE A 51 -11.53 0.25 -8.87
CA ILE A 51 -12.90 0.10 -8.33
C ILE A 51 -13.36 1.41 -7.70
N LYS A 52 -12.50 2.04 -6.89
CA LYS A 52 -12.78 3.36 -6.28
C LYS A 52 -13.11 4.38 -7.37
N THR A 53 -12.28 4.49 -8.40
CA THR A 53 -12.43 5.47 -9.48
C THR A 53 -13.77 5.30 -10.21
N ILE A 54 -14.15 4.05 -10.52
CA ILE A 54 -15.48 3.74 -11.11
C ILE A 54 -16.60 4.12 -10.15
N SER A 55 -16.52 3.72 -8.88
CA SER A 55 -17.58 3.93 -7.89
C SER A 55 -17.87 5.40 -7.61
N PHE A 56 -16.86 6.27 -7.69
CA PHE A 56 -17.00 7.72 -7.46
C PHE A 56 -17.13 8.53 -8.76
N ARG A 57 -17.24 7.86 -9.92
CA ARG A 57 -17.28 8.47 -11.26
C ARG A 57 -16.14 9.50 -11.44
N GLU A 58 -14.96 9.16 -10.96
CA GLU A 58 -13.76 9.98 -11.11
C GLU A 58 -13.17 9.83 -12.52
N ASN A 59 -12.31 10.77 -12.92
CA ASN A 59 -11.74 10.76 -14.26
C ASN A 59 -10.70 9.64 -14.39
N LEU A 60 -11.02 8.61 -15.18
CA LEU A 60 -10.13 7.46 -15.45
C LEU A 60 -8.78 7.88 -16.01
N ARG A 61 -8.72 8.96 -16.81
CA ARG A 61 -7.46 9.48 -17.35
C ARG A 61 -6.57 10.03 -16.24
N ALA A 62 -7.16 10.70 -15.25
CA ALA A 62 -6.43 11.20 -14.09
C ALA A 62 -5.92 10.05 -13.20
N PHE A 63 -6.73 9.00 -13.01
CA PHE A 63 -6.29 7.79 -12.31
C PHE A 63 -5.07 7.14 -12.97
N VAL A 64 -5.09 6.94 -14.29
CA VAL A 64 -3.94 6.35 -15.01
C VAL A 64 -2.72 7.29 -14.97
N CYS A 65 -2.91 8.58 -15.24
CA CYS A 65 -1.81 9.52 -15.39
C CYS A 65 -1.18 9.96 -14.07
N PHE A 66 -1.93 9.99 -12.97
CA PHE A 66 -1.40 10.40 -11.67
C PHE A 66 -1.19 9.20 -10.74
N ASP A 67 -2.19 8.34 -10.55
CA ASP A 67 -2.11 7.27 -9.56
C ASP A 67 -1.20 6.13 -10.05
N ILE A 68 -1.55 5.51 -11.17
CA ILE A 68 -0.75 4.39 -11.74
C ILE A 68 0.66 4.86 -12.13
N THR A 69 0.79 6.05 -12.70
CA THR A 69 2.09 6.59 -13.11
C THR A 69 2.97 6.94 -11.91
N SER A 70 2.42 7.57 -10.85
CA SER A 70 3.18 7.84 -9.62
C SER A 70 3.66 6.54 -8.97
N LYS A 71 2.79 5.54 -8.90
CA LYS A 71 3.14 4.22 -8.39
C LYS A 71 4.25 3.57 -9.23
N ALA A 72 4.14 3.60 -10.56
CA ALA A 72 5.17 3.08 -11.46
C ALA A 72 6.50 3.83 -11.31
N LEU A 73 6.46 5.16 -11.12
CA LEU A 73 7.65 5.97 -10.87
C LEU A 73 8.31 5.64 -9.53
N SER A 74 7.50 5.34 -8.50
CA SER A 74 8.02 4.96 -7.17
C SER A 74 8.81 3.65 -7.21
N LEU A 75 8.47 2.74 -8.14
CA LEU A 75 9.24 1.52 -8.37
C LEU A 75 10.67 1.80 -8.83
N PHE A 76 10.95 2.97 -9.40
CA PHE A 76 12.29 3.37 -9.83
C PHE A 76 13.24 3.65 -8.66
N VAL A 77 12.71 4.03 -7.48
CA VAL A 77 13.53 4.37 -6.31
C VAL A 77 14.42 3.19 -5.86
N PRO A 78 13.88 1.96 -5.64
CA PRO A 78 14.71 0.81 -5.33
C PRO A 78 15.79 0.50 -6.38
N PHE A 79 15.55 0.77 -7.68
CA PHE A 79 16.56 0.55 -8.72
C PHE A 79 17.75 1.48 -8.57
N VAL A 80 17.50 2.77 -8.33
CA VAL A 80 18.58 3.75 -8.14
C VAL A 80 19.40 3.39 -6.90
N VAL A 81 18.73 3.01 -5.81
CA VAL A 81 19.41 2.59 -4.58
C VAL A 81 20.20 1.31 -4.79
N ALA A 82 19.65 0.32 -5.49
CA ALA A 82 20.35 -0.92 -5.81
C ALA A 82 21.55 -0.71 -6.73
N PHE A 83 21.45 0.21 -7.69
CA PHE A 83 22.57 0.57 -8.55
C PHE A 83 23.71 1.20 -7.75
N GLY A 84 23.40 2.06 -6.78
CA GLY A 84 24.39 2.60 -5.84
C GLY A 84 24.98 1.54 -4.91
N ALA A 85 24.13 0.66 -4.36
CA ALA A 85 24.52 -0.42 -3.45
C ALA A 85 25.42 -1.47 -4.13
N LYS A 86 25.37 -1.59 -5.46
CA LYS A 86 26.27 -2.46 -6.23
C LYS A 86 27.76 -2.18 -5.96
N SER A 87 28.11 -0.94 -5.64
CA SER A 87 29.50 -0.58 -5.32
C SER A 87 29.91 -0.98 -3.90
N ILE A 88 28.96 -1.13 -2.97
CA ILE A 88 29.20 -1.38 -1.54
C ILE A 88 28.14 -2.37 -1.00
N PRO A 89 28.50 -3.66 -0.81
CA PRO A 89 27.54 -4.71 -0.46
C PRO A 89 26.70 -4.44 0.81
N THR A 90 27.26 -3.73 1.80
CA THR A 90 26.56 -3.39 3.05
C THR A 90 25.34 -2.49 2.82
N LEU A 91 25.29 -1.73 1.72
CA LEU A 91 24.17 -0.84 1.41
C LEU A 91 22.94 -1.57 0.87
N TYR A 92 23.01 -2.88 0.59
CA TYR A 92 21.84 -3.66 0.15
C TYR A 92 20.70 -3.68 1.19
N ILE A 93 21.01 -3.48 2.47
CA ILE A 93 19.98 -3.33 3.50
C ILE A 93 19.03 -2.15 3.22
N PHE A 94 19.53 -1.08 2.59
CA PHE A 94 18.68 0.05 2.18
C PHE A 94 17.78 -0.30 1.00
N VAL A 95 18.23 -1.18 0.11
CA VAL A 95 17.42 -1.71 -0.99
C VAL A 95 16.24 -2.50 -0.41
N ASP A 96 16.50 -3.39 0.54
CA ASP A 96 15.47 -4.17 1.25
C ASP A 96 14.47 -3.26 1.97
N TYR A 97 14.94 -2.19 2.62
CA TYR A 97 14.07 -1.20 3.24
C TYR A 97 13.22 -0.45 2.21
N CYS A 98 13.77 -0.06 1.06
CA CYS A 98 13.01 0.59 0.00
C CYS A 98 11.87 -0.31 -0.50
N PHE A 99 12.14 -1.59 -0.75
CA PHE A 99 11.11 -2.56 -1.11
C PHE A 99 10.04 -2.70 -0.02
N SER A 100 10.47 -2.82 1.24
CA SER A 100 9.54 -2.94 2.38
C SER A 100 8.65 -1.70 2.55
N PHE A 101 9.20 -0.49 2.40
CA PHE A 101 8.43 0.75 2.46
C PHE A 101 7.44 0.87 1.30
N LEU A 102 7.82 0.48 0.08
CA LEU A 102 6.91 0.48 -1.06
C LEU A 102 5.76 -0.52 -0.84
N ILE A 103 6.06 -1.74 -0.38
CA ILE A 103 5.04 -2.74 -0.06
C ILE A 103 4.07 -2.20 1.00
N LEU A 104 4.61 -1.60 2.07
CA LEU A 104 3.80 -1.02 3.15
C LEU A 104 2.92 0.13 2.64
N GLY A 105 3.47 1.01 1.80
CA GLY A 105 2.75 2.10 1.15
C GLY A 105 1.60 1.61 0.27
N GLU A 106 1.82 0.55 -0.50
CA GLU A 106 0.78 -0.06 -1.34
C GLU A 106 -0.32 -0.75 -0.50
N ILE A 107 0.04 -1.41 0.61
CA ILE A 107 -0.96 -1.95 1.56
C ILE A 107 -1.80 -0.80 2.15
N LEU A 108 -1.18 0.30 2.55
CA LEU A 108 -1.90 1.46 3.07
C LEU A 108 -2.84 2.05 2.01
N SER A 109 -2.39 2.16 0.76
CA SER A 109 -3.20 2.60 -0.39
C SER A 109 -4.46 1.74 -0.56
N VAL A 110 -4.34 0.41 -0.47
CA VAL A 110 -5.48 -0.51 -0.50
C VAL A 110 -6.46 -0.20 0.63
N LEU A 111 -5.97 -0.04 1.85
CA LEU A 111 -6.80 0.23 3.02
C LEU A 111 -7.55 1.56 2.90
N ILE A 112 -6.89 2.59 2.35
CA ILE A 112 -7.50 3.89 2.05
C ILE A 112 -8.63 3.73 1.04
N CYS A 113 -8.40 2.99 -0.05
CA CYS A 113 -9.43 2.71 -1.05
C CYS A 113 -10.64 1.99 -0.45
N ILE A 114 -10.41 0.95 0.36
CA ILE A 114 -11.47 0.20 1.04
C ILE A 114 -12.26 1.12 1.99
N GLN A 115 -11.59 1.97 2.77
CA GLN A 115 -12.26 2.89 3.69
C GLN A 115 -13.10 3.95 2.96
N ARG A 116 -12.59 4.51 1.85
CA ARG A 116 -13.34 5.45 1.01
C ARG A 116 -14.61 4.80 0.46
N LEU A 117 -14.49 3.59 -0.08
CA LEU A 117 -15.63 2.81 -0.56
C LEU A 117 -16.64 2.51 0.56
N LYS A 118 -16.16 2.08 1.73
CA LYS A 118 -17.01 1.74 2.89
C LYS A 118 -17.78 2.95 3.43
N THR A 119 -17.13 4.10 3.51
CA THR A 119 -17.72 5.33 4.07
C THR A 119 -18.55 6.08 3.02
N ARG A 120 -18.48 5.67 1.74
CA ARG A 120 -19.00 6.39 0.58
C ARG A 120 -18.62 7.88 0.56
N ASN A 121 -17.49 8.22 1.17
CA ASN A 121 -17.02 9.60 1.29
C ASN A 121 -15.79 9.79 0.40
N LYS A 122 -15.84 10.80 -0.46
CA LYS A 122 -14.87 11.01 -1.55
C LYS A 122 -13.55 11.58 -1.02
N ASP A 123 -13.65 12.42 0.01
CA ASP A 123 -12.56 13.19 0.59
C ASP A 123 -12.24 12.72 2.02
N ILE A 124 -11.68 11.52 2.14
CA ILE A 124 -11.02 11.16 3.40
C ILE A 124 -9.56 11.60 3.29
N LYS A 125 -9.21 12.65 4.05
CA LYS A 125 -7.82 13.14 4.17
C LYS A 125 -6.97 12.05 4.82
N GLU A 126 -5.74 11.85 4.33
CA GLU A 126 -4.83 10.78 4.79
C GLU A 126 -4.61 10.78 6.30
N VAL A 127 -4.55 11.96 6.92
CA VAL A 127 -4.38 12.15 8.37
C VAL A 127 -5.53 11.56 9.17
N ASP A 128 -6.77 11.67 8.66
CA ASP A 128 -7.95 11.12 9.33
C ASP A 128 -7.97 9.59 9.28
N ILE A 129 -7.41 8.99 8.22
CA ILE A 129 -7.31 7.53 8.08
C ILE A 129 -6.26 6.97 9.03
N TYR A 130 -5.12 7.64 9.18
CA TYR A 130 -4.15 7.26 10.21
C TYR A 130 -4.78 7.29 11.60
N ASN A 131 -5.51 8.35 11.93
CA ASN A 131 -6.21 8.43 13.22
C ASN A 131 -7.31 7.37 13.37
N LEU A 132 -8.06 7.08 12.31
CA LEU A 132 -9.10 6.04 12.29
C LEU A 132 -8.52 4.62 12.38
N MET A 133 -7.41 4.36 11.69
CA MET A 133 -6.68 3.10 11.72
C MET A 133 -6.02 2.90 13.07
N VAL A 134 -5.37 3.93 13.63
CA VAL A 134 -4.81 3.90 14.98
C VAL A 134 -5.92 3.61 15.99
N LYS A 135 -7.08 4.29 15.92
CA LYS A 135 -8.22 3.98 16.78
C LYS A 135 -8.72 2.55 16.61
N LYS A 136 -8.89 2.06 15.37
CA LYS A 136 -9.34 0.68 15.16
C LYS A 136 -8.32 -0.36 15.59
N PHE A 137 -7.03 -0.07 15.44
CA PHE A 137 -5.96 -0.95 15.88
C PHE A 137 -5.85 -0.92 17.41
N GLN A 138 -6.03 0.24 18.04
CA GLN A 138 -6.18 0.39 19.48
C GLN A 138 -7.41 -0.35 20.01
N ASP A 139 -8.57 -0.24 19.35
CA ASP A 139 -9.79 -0.95 19.73
C ASP A 139 -9.64 -2.46 19.56
N PHE A 140 -8.97 -2.88 18.49
CA PHE A 140 -8.67 -4.30 18.23
C PHE A 140 -7.68 -4.85 19.26
N LEU A 141 -6.63 -4.09 19.57
CA LEU A 141 -5.67 -4.40 20.63
C LEU A 141 -6.36 -4.41 22.00
N ALA A 142 -7.19 -3.43 22.33
CA ALA A 142 -7.92 -3.36 23.60
C ALA A 142 -8.90 -4.54 23.75
N LYS A 143 -9.55 -4.94 22.65
CA LYS A 143 -10.44 -6.10 22.60
C LYS A 143 -9.68 -7.43 22.75
N HIS A 144 -8.46 -7.54 22.23
CA HIS A 144 -7.63 -8.74 22.35
C HIS A 144 -6.77 -8.79 23.63
N LEU A 145 -6.35 -7.65 24.18
CA LEU A 145 -5.62 -7.54 25.44
C LEU A 145 -6.54 -7.53 26.68
N LYS A 146 -7.87 -7.61 26.52
CA LYS A 146 -8.84 -7.44 27.64
C LYS A 146 -8.51 -6.20 28.48
N ILE A 147 -8.16 -5.07 27.85
CA ILE A 147 -8.07 -3.79 28.56
C ILE A 147 -9.50 -3.27 28.71
N LYS A 148 -10.29 -4.00 29.50
CA LYS A 148 -11.68 -3.71 29.81
C LYS A 148 -11.84 -3.69 31.32
N GLU A 149 -10.88 -3.08 32.01
CA GLU A 149 -10.94 -2.93 33.47
C GLU A 149 -10.57 -1.52 33.96
N VAL A 150 -9.96 -0.65 33.14
CA VAL A 150 -9.44 0.64 33.64
C VAL A 150 -10.43 1.81 33.48
N GLU A 151 -11.32 1.81 32.48
CA GLU A 151 -12.30 2.91 32.34
C GLU A 151 -13.51 2.79 33.28
N GLU A 152 -13.87 1.58 33.74
CA GLU A 152 -15.02 1.39 34.64
C GLU A 152 -14.73 1.70 36.12
N GLN A 153 -13.45 1.75 36.53
CA GLN A 153 -13.08 2.12 37.92
C GLN A 153 -13.06 3.65 38.14
N GLY A 154 -12.63 4.44 37.14
CA GLY A 154 -12.59 5.91 37.27
C GLY A 154 -13.96 6.59 37.35
N GLU A 155 -15.01 5.97 36.80
CA GLU A 155 -16.37 6.52 36.82
C GLU A 155 -17.19 6.06 38.05
N LYS A 156 -16.83 4.93 38.67
CA LYS A 156 -17.43 4.48 39.93
C LYS A 156 -16.89 5.22 41.15
N ASP A 157 -15.62 5.60 41.17
CA ASP A 157 -15.04 6.39 42.28
C ASP A 157 -15.54 7.83 42.34
N LYS A 158 -15.97 8.41 41.21
CA LYS A 158 -16.63 9.73 41.21
C LYS A 158 -18.10 9.69 41.65
N LYS A 159 -18.78 8.55 41.50
CA LYS A 159 -20.20 8.41 41.89
C LYS A 159 -20.39 7.95 43.34
N SER A 160 -19.42 7.24 43.92
CA SER A 160 -19.43 6.90 45.35
C SER A 160 -19.11 8.12 46.24
N ASN A 161 -18.21 9.00 45.79
CA ASN A 161 -17.77 10.17 46.55
C ASN A 161 -18.72 11.38 46.52
N ILE A 162 -19.91 11.25 45.90
CA ILE A 162 -20.97 12.28 45.90
C ILE A 162 -22.21 11.80 46.70
N LYS A 163 -22.21 10.55 47.19
CA LYS A 163 -23.36 9.97 47.93
C LYS A 163 -23.04 9.51 49.35
N GLY A 164 -21.82 9.71 49.84
CA GLY A 164 -21.46 9.43 51.23
C GLY A 164 -20.60 10.54 51.79
N GLU A 165 -21.09 11.13 52.89
CA GLU A 165 -20.52 12.20 53.72
C GLU A 165 -20.74 13.67 53.27
#